data_AF-A0LZX1-F1
#
_entry.id   AF-A0LZX1-F1
#
_cell.length_a   1.000
_cell.length_b   1.000
_cell.length_c   1.000
_cell.angle_alpha   90.00
_cell.angle_beta   90.00
_cell.angle_gamma   90.00
#
_symmetry.space_group_name_H-M   'P 1'
#
loop_
_entity.id
_entity.type
_entity.pdbx_description
1 polymer ?
#
loop_
_entity_poly.entity_id
_entity_poly.type
_entity_poly.pdbx_seq_one_letter_code
_entity_poly.pdbx_strand_id
1 'polypeptide(L)' 'MATSKEKMSNKEYELILGILCLILSFILLYIEIKDWLQIDKKDYMRKSYKIEIITGAAIFMITGITGIYRYFK' A
#
# COMPACT_ATOMS: atom_id res chain seq x y z
N MET A 1 -18.17 -35.21 1.86
CA MET A 1 -17.33 -34.36 1.00
C MET A 1 -16.50 -33.48 1.94
N ALA A 2 -15.29 -33.93 2.28
CA ALA A 2 -14.47 -33.26 3.28
C ALA A 2 -13.95 -31.94 2.71
N THR A 3 -14.31 -30.84 3.36
CA THR A 3 -13.73 -29.52 3.12
C THR A 3 -12.28 -29.55 3.60
N SER A 4 -11.34 -29.74 2.69
CA SER A 4 -9.93 -29.57 2.98
C SER A 4 -9.69 -28.10 3.32
N LYS A 5 -9.70 -27.76 4.62
CA LYS A 5 -9.02 -26.56 5.12
C LYS A 5 -7.53 -26.78 4.87
N GLU A 6 -7.08 -26.41 3.68
CA GLU A 6 -5.67 -26.33 3.33
C GLU A 6 -5.03 -25.36 4.32
N LYS A 7 -4.22 -25.90 5.23
CA LYS A 7 -3.63 -25.15 6.33
C LYS A 7 -2.51 -24.31 5.73
N MET A 8 -2.86 -23.11 5.29
CA MET A 8 -1.95 -22.14 4.68
C MET A 8 -0.72 -21.97 5.57
N SER A 9 0.47 -22.12 4.98
CA SER A 9 1.72 -21.94 5.72
C SER A 9 1.82 -20.48 6.19
N ASN A 10 2.39 -20.24 7.38
CA ASN A 10 2.62 -18.88 7.90
C ASN A 10 3.34 -17.99 6.88
N LYS A 11 4.20 -18.63 6.08
CA LYS A 11 4.91 -18.04 4.95
C LYS A 11 3.96 -17.52 3.86
N GLU A 12 3.03 -18.35 3.39
CA GLU A 12 2.07 -17.95 2.35
C GLU A 12 1.13 -16.85 2.85
N TYR A 13 0.77 -16.89 4.14
CA TYR A 13 -0.02 -15.83 4.77
C TYR A 13 0.72 -14.49 4.79
N GLU A 14 2.01 -14.47 5.16
CA GLU A 14 2.85 -13.27 5.11
C GLU A 14 2.96 -12.69 3.69
N LEU A 15 3.10 -13.56 2.68
CA LEU A 15 3.15 -13.17 1.28
C LEU A 15 1.83 -12.52 0.84
N ILE A 16 0.69 -13.17 1.10
CA ILE A 16 -0.63 -12.65 0.72
C ILE A 16 -0.91 -11.33 1.43
N LEU A 17 -0.55 -11.22 2.71
CA LEU A 17 -0.70 -10.01 3.48
C LEU A 17 0.17 -8.88 2.92
N GLY A 18 1.41 -9.17 2.52
CA GLY A 18 2.29 -8.23 1.83
C GLY A 18 1.72 -7.74 0.49
N ILE A 19 1.19 -8.64 -0.33
CA ILE A 19 0.56 -8.31 -1.61
C ILE A 19 -0.68 -7.44 -1.41
N LEU A 20 -1.56 -7.79 -0.45
CA LEU A 20 -2.73 -6.98 -0.11
C LEU A 20 -2.34 -5.58 0.37
N CYS A 21 -1.28 -5.49 1.19
CA CYS A 21 -0.75 -4.22 1.69
C CYS A 21 -0.25 -3.32 0.54
N LEU A 22 0.39 -3.92 -0.48
CA LEU A 22 0.81 -3.19 -1.68
C LEU A 22 -0.36 -2.71 -2.52
N ILE A 23 -1.35 -3.57 -2.76
CA ILE A 23 -2.53 -3.19 -3.55
C ILE A 23 -3.26 -2.02 -2.90
N LEU A 24 -3.47 -2.08 -1.58
CA LEU A 24 -4.09 -0.98 -0.83
C LEU A 24 -3.25 0.30 -0.91
N SER A 25 -1.94 0.20 -0.80
CA SER A 25 -1.03 1.36 -0.92
C SER A 25 -1.15 2.01 -2.30
N PHE A 26 -1.20 1.22 -3.38
CA PHE A 26 -1.37 1.74 -4.74
C PHE A 26 -2.71 2.45 -4.94
N ILE A 27 -3.80 1.89 -4.42
CA ILE A 27 -5.13 2.51 -4.49
C ILE A 27 -5.12 3.84 -3.76
N LEU A 28 -4.57 3.87 -2.54
CA LEU A 28 -4.53 5.06 -1.70
C LEU A 28 -3.65 6.15 -2.34
N LEU A 29 -2.49 5.77 -2.87
CA LEU A 29 -1.60 6.66 -3.61
C LEU A 29 -2.28 7.25 -4.85
N TYR A 30 -3.00 6.44 -5.63
CA TYR A 30 -3.73 6.90 -6.81
C TYR A 30 -4.83 7.91 -6.46
N ILE A 31 -5.63 7.61 -5.44
CA ILE A 31 -6.68 8.51 -4.96
C ILE A 31 -6.06 9.83 -4.49
N GLU A 32 -4.99 9.76 -3.70
CA GLU A 32 -4.37 10.95 -3.11
C GLU A 32 -3.69 11.85 -4.14
N ILE A 33 -3.05 11.26 -5.16
CA ILE A 33 -2.50 12.01 -6.30
C ILE A 33 -3.62 12.68 -7.10
N LYS A 34 -4.72 11.97 -7.34
CA LYS A 34 -5.88 12.53 -8.07
C LYS A 34 -6.50 13.69 -7.31
N ASP A 35 -6.67 13.55 -5.99
CA ASP A 35 -7.11 14.62 -5.09
C ASP A 35 -6.14 15.80 -5.11
N TRP A 36 -4.83 15.54 -5.05
CA TRP A 36 -3.80 16.57 -5.09
C TRP A 36 -3.80 17.38 -6.39
N LEU A 37 -4.09 16.72 -7.52
CA LEU A 37 -4.24 17.37 -8.83
C LEU A 37 -5.50 18.24 -8.91
N GLN A 38 -6.57 17.90 -8.17
CA GLN A 38 -7.83 18.65 -8.16
C GLN A 38 -7.81 19.85 -7.20
N ILE A 39 -6.85 19.92 -6.26
CA ILE A 39 -6.72 21.06 -5.35
C ILE A 39 -6.23 22.30 -6.10
N ASP A 40 -6.96 23.41 -5.89
CA ASP A 40 -6.62 24.72 -6.44
C ASP A 40 -5.18 25.11 -6.08
N LYS A 41 -4.43 25.63 -7.05
CA LYS A 41 -3.00 25.96 -6.88
C LYS A 41 -2.75 26.99 -5.78
N LYS A 42 -3.76 27.79 -5.41
CA LYS A 42 -3.67 28.80 -4.35
C LYS A 42 -3.74 28.20 -2.95
N ASP A 43 -4.21 26.95 -2.81
CA ASP A 43 -4.41 26.28 -1.52
C ASP A 43 -3.16 25.50 -1.09
N TYR A 44 -2.07 26.24 -0.82
CA TYR A 44 -0.74 25.69 -0.50
C TYR A 44 -0.73 24.81 0.75
N MET A 45 -1.53 25.13 1.76
CA MET A 45 -1.64 24.31 2.98
C MET A 45 -2.21 22.93 2.67
N ARG A 46 -3.30 22.85 1.90
CA ARG A 46 -3.90 21.56 1.51
C ARG A 46 -2.98 20.75 0.61
N LYS A 47 -2.26 21.38 -0.32
CA LYS A 47 -1.28 20.68 -1.17
C LYS A 47 -0.11 20.08 -0.39
N SER A 48 0.41 20.81 0.60
CA SER A 48 1.54 20.34 1.40
C SER A 48 1.15 19.14 2.26
N TYR A 49 -0.02 19.21 2.90
CA TYR A 49 -0.57 18.10 3.68
C TYR A 49 -0.79 16.83 2.84
N LYS A 50 -1.36 16.99 1.63
CA LYS A 50 -1.52 15.88 0.68
C LYS A 50 -0.19 15.28 0.22
N ILE A 51 0.87 16.10 0.03
CA ILE A 51 2.22 15.61 -0.30
C ILE A 51 2.81 14.77 0.83
N GLU A 52 2.56 15.14 2.08
CA GLU A 52 2.99 14.36 3.25
C GLU A 52 2.32 12.98 3.24
N ILE A 53 1.03 12.91 2.93
CA ILE A 53 0.29 11.66 2.80
C ILE A 53 0.82 10.81 1.62
N ILE A 54 1.08 11.42 0.47
CA ILE A 54 1.67 10.74 -0.70
C ILE A 54 3.05 10.15 -0.34
N THR A 55 3.87 10.91 0.39
CA THR A 55 5.20 10.47 0.82
C THR A 55 5.10 9.33 1.83
N GLY A 56 4.17 9.40 2.78
CA GLY A 56 3.88 8.32 3.71
C GLY A 56 3.42 7.05 3.00
N ALA A 57 2.52 7.17 2.02
CA ALA A 57 2.06 6.05 1.20
C ALA A 57 3.21 5.42 0.38
N ALA A 58 4.14 6.22 -0.13
CA ALA A 58 5.33 5.74 -0.83
C ALA A 58 6.27 4.94 0.09
N ILE A 59 6.54 5.42 1.31
CA ILE A 59 7.35 4.70 2.30
C ILE A 59 6.67 3.39 2.73
N PHE A 60 5.36 3.43 2.92
CA PHE A 60 4.56 2.25 3.27
C PHE A 60 4.63 1.19 2.16
N MET A 61 4.58 1.61 0.91
CA MET A 61 4.75 0.75 -0.26
C MET A 61 6.15 0.11 -0.30
N ILE A 62 7.22 0.87 -0.04
CA ILE A 62 8.60 0.34 0.04
C ILE A 62 8.71 -0.73 1.14
N THR A 63 8.05 -0.50 2.28
CA THR A 63 8.02 -1.46 3.40
C THR A 63 7.33 -2.76 2.99
N GLY A 64 6.20 -2.68 2.27
CA GLY A 64 5.50 -3.83 1.69
C GLY A 64 6.37 -4.61 0.70
N ILE A 65 7.07 -3.92 -0.20
CA ILE A 65 8.00 -4.55 -1.16
C ILE A 65 9.14 -5.24 -0.41
N THR A 66 9.70 -4.62 0.62
CA THR A 66 10.80 -5.18 1.41
C THR A 66 10.35 -6.43 2.18
N GLY A 67 9.12 -6.44 2.70
CA GLY A 67 8.51 -7.61 3.33
C GLY A 67 8.36 -8.79 2.36
N ILE A 68 7.85 -8.53 1.16
CA ILE A 68 7.77 -9.54 0.10
C ILE A 68 9.16 -9.99 -0.35
N TYR A 69 10.13 -9.08 -0.48
CA TYR A 69 11.47 -9.44 -0.92
C TYR A 69 12.19 -10.33 0.10
N ARG A 70 11.97 -10.12 1.41
CA ARG A 70 12.44 -11.02 2.47
C ARG A 70 11.79 -12.39 2.45
N TYR A 71 10.61 -12.53 1.85
CA TYR A 71 9.95 -13.83 1.69
C TYR A 71 10.70 -14.74 0.69
N PHE A 72 11.19 -14.16 -0.40
CA PHE A 72 11.86 -14.88 -1.49
C PHE A 72 13.36 -15.11 -1.25
N LYS A 73 13.92 -14.58 -0.17
CA LYS A 73 15.35 -14.72 0.20
C LYS A 73 15.51 -15.63 1.41
#